data_AF-A0A2V9SE47-F1
#
_entry.id   AF-A0A2V9SE47-F1
#
_cell.length_a   1.000
_cell.length_b   1.000
_cell.length_c   1.000
_cell.angle_alpha   90.00
_cell.angle_beta   90.00
_cell.angle_gamma   90.00
#
_symmetry.space_group_name_H-M   'P 1'
#
loop_
_entity.id
_entity.type
_entity.pdbx_description
1 polymer ?
#
loop_
_entity_poly.entity_id
_entity_poly.type
_entity_poly.pdbx_seq_one_letter_code
_entity_poly.pdbx_strand_id
1 'polypeptide(L)'
;MPPEEADIHRKAQRFARLLVDEIKLYNQAKVTEGRKNKDLYDRLKDEIEKSRATYQKRYGTTVAAAADYFNQEIVRSLAGDDGSLMGANFRR
;
A
#
# COMPACT_ATOMS: atom_id res chain seq x y z
N MET A 1 23.08 -7.37 -2.14
CA MET A 1 22.61 -6.28 -1.26
C MET A 1 23.36 -6.38 0.07
N PRO A 2 24.08 -5.32 0.49
CA PRO A 2 24.69 -5.25 1.81
C PRO A 2 23.69 -5.52 2.95
N PRO A 3 24.13 -6.06 4.11
CA PRO A 3 23.25 -6.40 5.22
C PRO A 3 22.39 -5.23 5.75
N GLU A 4 22.95 -4.01 5.77
CA GLU A 4 22.26 -2.80 6.23
C GLU A 4 21.15 -2.39 5.28
N GLU A 5 21.40 -2.41 3.97
CA GLU A 5 20.38 -2.16 2.95
C GLU A 5 19.26 -3.21 3.07
N ALA A 6 19.61 -4.49 3.25
CA ALA A 6 18.64 -5.57 3.41
C ALA A 6 17.79 -5.41 4.67
N ASP A 7 18.32 -4.82 5.74
CA ASP A 7 17.53 -4.47 6.93
C ASP A 7 16.57 -3.30 6.66
N ILE A 8 17.01 -2.26 5.94
CA ILE A 8 16.14 -1.15 5.52
C ILE A 8 14.97 -1.66 4.67
N HIS A 9 15.24 -2.52 3.69
CA HIS A 9 14.19 -3.14 2.86
C HIS A 9 13.19 -3.96 3.70
N ARG A 10 13.66 -4.79 4.63
CA ARG A 10 12.80 -5.58 5.53
C ARG A 10 11.92 -4.69 6.42
N LYS A 11 12.48 -3.61 6.98
CA LYS A 11 11.74 -2.64 7.79
C LYS A 11 10.70 -1.90 6.95
N ALA A 12 11.06 -1.46 5.75
CA ALA A 12 10.15 -0.79 4.82
C ALA A 12 8.97 -1.68 4.44
N GLN A 13 9.21 -2.94 4.07
CA GLN A 13 8.15 -3.89 3.75
C GLN A 13 7.19 -4.14 4.93
N ARG A 14 7.73 -4.33 6.14
CA ARG A 14 6.90 -4.49 7.35
C ARG A 14 6.05 -3.26 7.65
N PHE A 15 6.62 -2.07 7.45
CA PHE A 15 5.90 -0.82 7.68
C PHE A 15 4.82 -0.56 6.64
N ALA A 16 5.08 -0.86 5.36
CA ALA A 16 4.07 -0.82 4.31
C ALA A 16 2.88 -1.73 4.65
N ARG A 17 3.16 -2.97 5.05
CA ARG A 17 2.12 -3.92 5.47
C ARG A 17 1.29 -3.40 6.64
N LEU A 18 1.95 -2.89 7.68
CA LEU A 18 1.26 -2.32 8.85
C LEU A 18 0.26 -1.22 8.43
N LEU A 19 0.73 -0.25 7.64
CA LEU A 19 -0.11 0.87 7.21
C LEU A 19 -1.31 0.42 6.37
N VAL A 20 -1.11 -0.55 5.47
CA VAL A 20 -2.21 -1.04 4.62
C VAL A 20 -3.19 -1.92 5.42
N ASP A 21 -2.70 -2.70 6.38
CA ASP A 21 -3.56 -3.50 7.26
C ASP A 21 -4.42 -2.61 8.16
N GLU A 22 -3.91 -1.45 8.60
CA GLU A 22 -4.72 -0.43 9.29
C GLU A 22 -5.81 0.14 8.37
N ILE A 23 -5.49 0.51 7.12
CA ILE A 23 -6.51 0.96 6.15
C ILE A 23 -7.62 -0.09 6.03
N LYS A 24 -7.24 -1.35 5.85
CA LYS A 24 -8.17 -2.47 5.70
C LYS A 24 -9.03 -2.66 6.95
N LEU A 25 -8.42 -2.65 8.13
CA LEU A 25 -9.09 -2.87 9.41
C LEU A 25 -10.18 -1.83 9.67
N TYR A 26 -9.88 -0.55 9.40
CA TYR A 26 -10.81 0.56 9.66
C TYR A 26 -11.81 0.82 8.52
N ASN A 27 -11.58 0.28 7.32
CA ASN A 27 -12.41 0.56 6.14
C ASN A 27 -13.03 -0.71 5.52
N GLN A 28 -13.34 -1.73 6.31
CA GLN A 28 -13.80 -3.04 5.81
C GLN A 28 -15.01 -2.96 4.87
N ALA A 29 -15.98 -2.09 5.19
CA ALA A 29 -17.15 -1.86 4.33
C ALA A 29 -16.73 -1.28 2.96
N LYS A 30 -15.88 -0.24 2.97
CA LYS A 30 -15.34 0.37 1.74
C LYS A 30 -14.49 -0.63 0.93
N VAL A 31 -13.70 -1.48 1.59
CA VAL A 31 -12.92 -2.53 0.90
C VAL A 31 -13.84 -3.54 0.23
N THR A 32 -14.88 -3.99 0.93
CA THR A 32 -15.86 -4.95 0.39
C THR A 32 -16.59 -4.38 -0.81
N GLU A 33 -17.13 -3.17 -0.67
CA GLU A 33 -17.83 -2.47 -1.77
C GLU A 33 -16.88 -2.16 -2.92
N GLY A 34 -15.64 -1.76 -2.61
CA GLY A 34 -14.62 -1.44 -3.59
C GLY A 34 -14.23 -2.62 -4.46
N ARG A 35 -14.09 -3.81 -3.86
CA ARG A 35 -13.83 -5.06 -4.60
C ARG A 35 -15.01 -5.43 -5.50
N LYS A 36 -16.24 -5.25 -5.02
CA LYS A 36 -17.46 -5.53 -5.79
C LYS A 36 -17.57 -4.63 -7.01
N ASN A 37 -17.27 -3.35 -6.85
CA ASN A 37 -17.42 -2.34 -7.90
C ASN A 37 -16.14 -2.10 -8.73
N LYS A 38 -15.01 -2.69 -8.32
CA LYS A 38 -13.68 -2.52 -8.91
C LYS A 38 -13.19 -1.06 -8.90
N ASP A 39 -13.42 -0.37 -7.78
CA ASP A 39 -13.08 1.05 -7.57
C ASP A 39 -12.34 1.30 -6.23
N LEU A 40 -11.57 0.30 -5.75
CA LEU A 40 -10.88 0.36 -4.44
C LEU A 40 -10.05 1.63 -4.25
N TYR A 41 -9.29 2.06 -5.27
CA TYR A 41 -8.42 3.22 -5.15
C TYR A 41 -9.22 4.50 -4.89
N ASP A 42 -10.25 4.75 -5.68
CA ASP A 42 -11.05 5.97 -5.55
C ASP A 42 -11.80 6.01 -4.22
N ARG A 43 -12.27 4.86 -3.76
CA ARG A 43 -13.04 4.74 -2.52
C ARG A 43 -12.20 4.91 -1.24
N LEU A 44 -10.92 4.54 -1.31
CA LEU A 44 -9.95 4.59 -0.20
C LEU A 44 -8.86 5.63 -0.44
N LYS A 45 -9.07 6.57 -1.37
CA LYS A 45 -8.04 7.48 -1.85
C LYS A 45 -7.39 8.26 -0.72
N ASP A 46 -8.19 8.87 0.15
CA ASP A 46 -7.69 9.71 1.23
C ASP A 46 -6.85 8.90 2.23
N GLU A 47 -7.30 7.70 2.59
CA GLU A 47 -6.59 6.81 3.49
C GLU A 47 -5.30 6.26 2.87
N ILE A 48 -5.34 5.90 1.57
CA ILE A 48 -4.18 5.45 0.81
C ILE A 48 -3.13 6.55 0.71
N GLU A 49 -3.51 7.76 0.31
CA GLU A 49 -2.55 8.85 0.10
C GLU A 49 -1.95 9.34 1.43
N LYS A 50 -2.74 9.38 2.51
CA LYS A 50 -2.23 9.71 3.84
C LYS A 50 -1.21 8.68 4.34
N SER A 51 -1.50 7.38 4.20
CA SER A 51 -0.57 6.31 4.56
C SER A 51 0.65 6.28 3.63
N ARG A 52 0.48 6.56 2.34
CA ARG A 52 1.58 6.70 1.37
C ARG A 52 2.55 7.81 1.78
N ALA A 53 2.03 8.99 2.14
CA ALA A 53 2.84 10.09 2.61
C ALA A 53 3.61 9.72 3.90
N THR A 54 2.97 8.97 4.80
CA THR A 54 3.61 8.46 6.04
C THR A 54 4.76 7.49 5.72
N TYR A 55 4.55 6.57 4.79
CA TYR A 55 5.58 5.65 4.30
C TYR A 55 6.75 6.43 3.65
N GLN A 56 6.44 7.35 2.73
CA GLN A 56 7.43 8.14 2.01
C GLN A 56 8.27 9.02 2.94
N LYS A 57 7.67 9.63 3.97
CA LYS A 57 8.41 10.39 4.97
C LYS A 57 9.50 9.57 5.67
N ARG A 58 9.27 8.26 5.85
CA ARG A 58 10.20 7.36 6.55
C ARG A 58 11.21 6.69 5.62
N TYR A 59 10.80 6.31 4.40
CA TYR A 59 11.62 5.48 3.51
C TYR A 59 11.93 6.11 2.16
N GLY A 60 11.35 7.26 1.83
CA GLY A 60 11.47 7.91 0.51
C GLY A 60 12.88 8.44 0.18
N THR A 61 13.75 8.58 1.18
CA THR A 61 15.17 8.97 1.00
C THR A 61 16.13 7.82 1.28
N THR A 62 15.63 6.59 1.36
CA THR A 62 16.42 5.38 1.66
C THR A 62 16.57 4.51 0.42
N VAL A 63 17.42 3.48 0.50
CA VAL A 63 17.55 2.45 -0.56
C VAL A 63 16.24 1.73 -0.89
N ALA A 64 15.27 1.72 0.04
CA ALA A 64 13.96 1.13 -0.19
C ALA A 64 13.00 2.01 -1.02
N ALA A 65 13.37 3.26 -1.33
CA ALA A 65 12.51 4.19 -2.06
C ALA A 65 12.10 3.66 -3.44
N ALA A 66 12.99 2.91 -4.11
CA ALA A 66 12.74 2.34 -5.43
C ALA A 66 11.96 1.01 -5.41
N ALA A 67 11.73 0.40 -4.24
CA ALA A 67 11.21 -0.97 -4.13
C ALA A 67 9.68 -1.09 -4.14
N ASP A 68 8.97 0.04 -4.18
CA ASP A 68 7.51 0.13 -4.33
C ASP A 68 6.67 -0.70 -3.33
N TYR A 69 7.20 -0.97 -2.14
CA TYR A 69 6.57 -1.85 -1.16
C TYR A 69 5.16 -1.42 -0.75
N PHE A 70 4.90 -0.11 -0.71
CA PHE A 70 3.60 0.40 -0.33
C PHE A 70 2.52 0.05 -1.35
N ASN A 71 2.77 0.26 -2.65
CA ASN A 71 1.83 -0.14 -3.70
C ASN A 71 1.65 -1.66 -3.78
N GLN A 72 2.73 -2.42 -3.59
CA GLN A 72 2.63 -3.89 -3.53
C GLN A 72 1.69 -4.35 -2.41
N GLU A 73 1.82 -3.78 -1.20
CA GLU A 73 0.95 -4.16 -0.08
C GLU A 73 -0.48 -3.65 -0.27
N ILE A 74 -0.72 -2.51 -0.96
CA ILE A 74 -2.07 -2.09 -1.36
C ILE A 74 -2.75 -3.18 -2.20
N VAL A 75 -2.11 -3.63 -3.29
CA VAL A 75 -2.70 -4.63 -4.19
C VAL A 75 -2.87 -5.95 -3.45
N ARG A 76 -1.85 -6.39 -2.71
CA ARG A 76 -1.89 -7.63 -1.95
C ARG A 76 -2.98 -7.63 -0.88
N SER A 77 -3.01 -6.64 0.02
CA SER A 77 -3.90 -6.66 1.20
C SER A 77 -5.31 -6.15 0.89
N LEU A 78 -5.44 -5.07 0.10
CA LEU A 78 -6.75 -4.47 -0.22
C LEU A 78 -7.39 -5.15 -1.42
N ALA A 79 -6.64 -5.51 -2.46
CA ALA A 79 -7.19 -6.14 -3.66
C ALA A 79 -7.07 -7.67 -3.69
N GLY A 80 -6.45 -8.28 -2.67
CA GLY A 80 -6.30 -9.74 -2.61
C GLY A 80 -5.46 -10.28 -3.77
N ASP A 81 -4.36 -9.57 -4.08
CA ASP A 81 -3.46 -9.85 -5.19
C ASP A 81 -4.05 -9.60 -6.60
N ASP A 82 -5.32 -9.19 -6.71
CA ASP A 82 -5.94 -8.81 -7.99
C ASP A 82 -5.93 -7.29 -8.21
N GLY A 83 -4.88 -6.80 -8.88
CA GLY A 83 -4.75 -5.38 -9.20
C GLY A 83 -5.87 -4.81 -10.09
N SER A 84 -6.68 -5.65 -10.76
CA SER A 84 -7.81 -5.16 -11.57
C SER A 84 -8.95 -4.59 -10.72
N LEU A 85 -9.00 -4.90 -9.43
CA LEU A 85 -9.99 -4.37 -8.49
C LEU A 85 -9.69 -2.93 -8.02
N MET A 86 -8.50 -2.43 -8.33
CA MET A 86 -8.06 -1.10 -7.90
C MET A 86 -8.78 0.04 -8.64
N GLY A 87 -9.32 -0.23 -9.83
CA GLY A 87 -9.98 0.77 -10.68
C GLY A 87 -9.03 1.53 -11.59
N ALA A 88 -9.59 2.22 -12.59
CA ALA A 88 -8.82 2.87 -13.67
C ALA A 88 -7.93 4.03 -13.20
N ASN A 89 -8.26 4.65 -12.07
CA ASN A 89 -7.49 5.75 -11.51
C ASN A 89 -6.26 5.30 -10.71
N PHE A 90 -6.12 3.99 -10.44
CA PHE A 90 -4.95 3.44 -9.80
C PHE A 90 -3.77 3.38 -10.79
N ARG A 91 -2.82 4.30 -10.61
CA ARG A 91 -1.57 4.30 -11.39
C ARG A 91 -0.52 3.47 -10.65
N ARG A 92 0.03 2.48 -11.35
CA ARG A 92 1.17 1.68 -10.91
C ARG A 92 2.46 2.49 -11.05
#